data_AF-A0A843VHZ7-F1
#
_entry.id   AF-A0A843VHZ7-F1
#
_cell.length_a   1.000
_cell.length_b   1.000
_cell.length_c   1.000
_cell.angle_alpha   90.00
_cell.angle_beta   90.00
_cell.angle_gamma   90.00
#
_symmetry.space_group_name_H-M   'P 1'
#
loop_
_entity.id
_entity.type
_entity.pdbx_description
1 polymer ?
#
loop_
_entity_poly.entity_id
_entity_poly.type
_entity_poly.pdbx_seq_one_letter_code
_entity_poly.pdbx_strand_id
1 'polypeptide(L)'
;VPKNPSAHRQSDRSPRRLLQVIGKDMRIIVFGFRPRTKQRRVVFDALWRCTRPTQLWDLYTFTCGPSKFKNTNPRLRLLDEYYRLLGRSSIRASNSIIEEESFSSSNKWWRISTVNSRYTMCPTYPFALIVPKYISDEEIRQASSFRARCRLPVISWCHPETGAVVARSSQPLVGLVVNMRRKLYIADARPRKNALANSAIGGGSESSSNYFQSERNGGWTWGGGNLSSMSASVSNLEGSGWLIHVQSVLAGSAWIAARVALESASVLVHCRFFSAH
;
A
#
# COMPACT_ATOMS: atom_id res chain seq x y z
N VAL A 1 60.39 -41.13 35.80
CA VAL A 1 60.02 -40.89 34.39
C VAL A 1 58.51 -40.72 34.31
N PRO A 2 58.01 -39.64 33.67
CA PRO A 2 56.72 -39.03 34.01
C PRO A 2 55.52 -39.69 33.32
N LYS A 3 54.34 -39.38 33.88
CA LYS A 3 52.97 -39.75 33.47
C LYS A 3 52.73 -39.56 31.97
N ASN A 4 52.20 -40.58 31.31
CA ASN A 4 51.56 -40.45 29.99
C ASN A 4 50.36 -39.48 30.10
N PRO A 5 50.26 -38.45 29.25
CA PRO A 5 49.04 -37.66 29.15
C PRO A 5 47.94 -38.43 28.41
N SER A 6 46.73 -38.21 28.91
CA SER A 6 45.43 -38.66 28.44
C SER A 6 45.26 -38.73 26.92
N ALA A 7 44.63 -39.82 26.48
CA ALA A 7 44.07 -40.02 25.15
C ALA A 7 43.42 -38.73 24.60
N HIS A 8 43.82 -38.34 23.40
CA HIS A 8 43.12 -37.34 22.61
C HIS A 8 41.62 -37.69 22.54
N ARG A 9 40.78 -36.90 23.22
CA ARG A 9 39.35 -36.83 22.94
C ARG A 9 39.22 -36.44 21.46
N GLN A 10 38.98 -37.44 20.61
CA GLN A 10 38.47 -37.20 19.26
C GLN A 10 37.19 -36.37 19.44
N SER A 11 37.24 -35.10 19.03
CA SER A 11 36.04 -34.28 18.92
C SER A 11 35.10 -35.03 17.98
N ASP A 12 33.96 -35.47 18.50
CA ASP A 12 32.89 -36.14 17.77
C ASP A 12 32.53 -35.29 16.52
N ARG A 13 33.12 -35.65 15.37
CA ARG A 13 32.93 -35.00 14.06
C ARG A 13 31.66 -35.54 13.37
N SER A 14 30.64 -35.89 14.14
CA SER A 14 29.35 -36.23 13.54
C SER A 14 28.73 -34.95 12.95
N PRO A 15 28.27 -34.97 11.67
CA PRO A 15 27.78 -33.78 10.99
C PRO A 15 26.60 -33.21 11.77
N ARG A 16 26.73 -31.94 12.21
CA ARG A 16 25.67 -31.24 12.94
C ARG A 16 24.41 -31.20 12.08
N ARG A 17 23.29 -31.60 12.65
CA ARG A 17 22.00 -31.51 11.96
C ARG A 17 21.50 -30.08 12.06
N LEU A 18 21.44 -29.38 10.94
CA LEU A 18 21.02 -27.97 10.90
C LEU A 18 19.51 -27.83 10.62
N LEU A 19 18.93 -26.77 11.16
CA LEU A 19 17.62 -26.25 10.77
C LEU A 19 17.77 -24.77 10.43
N GLN A 20 17.27 -24.36 9.27
CA GLN A 20 17.30 -22.97 8.83
C GLN A 20 15.89 -22.40 8.83
N VAL A 21 15.72 -21.21 9.39
CA VAL A 21 14.50 -20.42 9.35
C VAL A 21 14.78 -19.18 8.51
N ILE A 22 14.10 -19.07 7.37
CA ILE A 22 14.23 -17.94 6.45
C ILE A 22 13.11 -16.95 6.77
N GLY A 23 13.48 -15.79 7.32
CA GLY A 23 12.56 -14.74 7.71
C GLY A 23 12.20 -13.81 6.55
N LYS A 24 11.02 -13.17 6.63
CA LYS A 24 10.61 -12.10 5.71
C LYS A 24 11.33 -10.78 5.99
N ASP A 25 12.04 -10.68 7.11
CA ASP A 25 12.88 -9.57 7.53
C ASP A 25 14.30 -9.63 6.95
N MET A 26 14.50 -10.40 5.88
CA MET A 26 15.77 -10.60 5.19
C MET A 26 16.86 -11.26 6.05
N ARG A 27 16.46 -12.01 7.09
CA ARG A 27 17.39 -12.74 7.97
C ARG A 27 17.21 -14.24 7.85
N ILE A 28 18.32 -14.97 7.98
CA ILE A 28 18.33 -16.43 8.08
C ILE A 28 18.85 -16.79 9.47
N ILE A 29 18.03 -17.51 10.25
CA ILE A 29 18.40 -18.01 11.57
C ILE A 29 18.73 -19.50 11.44
N VAL A 30 19.94 -19.89 11.86
CA VAL A 30 20.42 -21.27 11.76
C VAL A 30 20.57 -21.89 13.14
N PHE A 31 19.85 -22.98 13.39
CA PHE A 31 19.94 -23.76 14.61
C PHE A 31 20.78 -25.01 14.38
N GLY A 32 21.76 -25.25 15.25
CA GLY A 32 22.56 -26.47 15.27
C GLY A 32 22.06 -27.45 16.34
N PHE A 33 21.78 -28.69 15.94
CA PHE A 33 21.31 -29.72 16.86
C PHE A 33 22.34 -30.84 17.05
N ARG A 34 22.34 -31.41 18.27
CA ARG A 34 23.18 -32.57 18.60
C ARG A 34 22.75 -33.78 17.75
N PRO A 35 23.70 -34.48 17.11
CA PRO A 35 23.44 -35.73 16.41
C PRO A 35 22.76 -36.78 17.30
N ARG A 36 22.04 -37.73 16.69
CA ARG A 36 21.33 -38.83 17.36
C ARG A 36 20.24 -38.41 18.37
N THR A 37 19.80 -37.15 18.37
CA THR A 37 18.66 -36.68 19.17
C THR A 37 17.40 -36.42 18.32
N LYS A 38 16.23 -36.39 18.97
CA LYS A 38 14.95 -36.00 18.34
C LYS A 38 14.70 -34.48 18.33
N GLN A 39 15.58 -33.67 18.96
CA GLN A 39 15.38 -32.23 19.19
C GLN A 39 15.05 -31.46 17.90
N ARG A 40 15.83 -31.69 16.83
CA ARG A 40 15.61 -31.02 15.54
C ARG A 40 14.20 -31.26 15.00
N ARG A 41 13.69 -32.50 15.10
CA ARG A 41 12.36 -32.85 14.60
C ARG A 41 11.29 -32.16 15.43
N VAL A 42 11.40 -32.22 16.76
CA VAL A 42 10.45 -31.56 17.67
C VAL A 42 10.37 -30.05 17.42
N VAL A 43 11.52 -29.37 17.30
CA VAL A 43 11.55 -27.92 17.03
C VAL A 43 11.00 -27.60 15.64
N PHE A 44 11.35 -28.40 14.62
CA PHE A 44 10.80 -28.22 13.27
C PHE A 44 9.28 -28.36 13.26
N ASP A 45 8.74 -29.42 13.88
CA ASP A 45 7.30 -29.68 13.91
C ASP A 45 6.56 -28.57 14.68
N ALA A 46 7.14 -28.05 15.77
CA ALA A 46 6.60 -26.92 16.51
C ALA A 46 6.58 -25.63 15.67
N LEU A 47 7.71 -25.28 15.03
CA LEU A 47 7.79 -24.11 14.16
C LEU A 47 6.83 -24.21 12.97
N TRP A 48 6.70 -25.39 12.38
CA TRP A 48 5.78 -25.64 11.28
C TRP A 48 4.33 -25.35 11.69
N ARG A 49 3.90 -25.86 12.85
CA ARG A 49 2.56 -25.60 13.40
C ARG A 49 2.32 -24.12 13.68
N CYS A 50 3.29 -23.43 14.29
CA CYS A 50 3.15 -22.01 14.61
C CYS A 50 3.19 -21.08 13.39
N THR A 51 3.90 -21.47 12.33
CA THR A 51 4.03 -20.65 11.10
C THR A 51 2.95 -20.93 10.06
N ARG A 52 2.19 -22.03 10.23
CA ARG A 52 1.10 -22.44 9.34
C ARG A 52 -0.14 -22.80 10.15
N PRO A 53 -0.77 -21.83 10.83
CA PRO A 53 -2.04 -22.05 11.51
C PRO A 53 -3.08 -22.56 10.52
N THR A 54 -3.85 -23.57 10.94
CA THR A 54 -4.88 -24.22 10.10
C THR A 54 -6.17 -23.41 10.05
N GLN A 55 -6.48 -22.71 11.14
CA GLN A 55 -7.67 -21.87 11.27
C GLN A 55 -7.26 -20.43 11.50
N LEU A 56 -8.14 -19.49 11.12
CA LEU A 56 -7.93 -18.06 11.36
C LEU A 56 -7.69 -17.78 12.85
N TRP A 57 -8.47 -18.44 13.71
CA TRP A 57 -8.40 -18.28 15.17
C TRP A 57 -7.12 -18.82 15.80
N ASP A 58 -6.34 -19.64 15.08
CA ASP A 58 -5.05 -20.14 15.55
C ASP A 58 -3.94 -19.09 15.38
N LEU A 59 -4.17 -18.00 14.63
CA LEU A 59 -3.21 -16.91 14.51
C LEU A 59 -2.95 -16.30 15.90
N TYR A 60 -1.68 -15.97 16.15
CA TYR A 60 -1.25 -15.36 17.41
C TYR A 60 -2.07 -14.12 17.79
N THR A 61 -2.59 -13.38 16.82
CA THR A 61 -3.43 -12.19 17.06
C THR A 61 -4.75 -12.48 17.78
N PHE A 62 -5.25 -13.72 17.76
CA PHE A 62 -6.49 -14.12 18.43
C PHE A 62 -6.24 -14.96 19.69
N THR A 63 -5.06 -15.59 19.78
CA THR A 63 -4.67 -16.41 20.93
C THR A 63 -3.81 -15.67 21.94
N CYS A 64 -3.27 -14.50 21.59
CA CYS A 64 -2.55 -13.68 22.54
C CYS A 64 -3.47 -13.17 23.66
N GLY A 65 -2.94 -13.07 24.87
CA GLY A 65 -3.66 -12.45 25.99
C GLY A 65 -3.98 -10.97 25.71
N PRO A 66 -4.78 -10.32 26.58
CA PRO A 66 -5.23 -8.95 26.36
C PRO A 66 -4.03 -8.01 26.17
N SER A 67 -4.08 -7.21 25.10
CA SER A 67 -3.06 -6.20 24.83
C SER A 67 -3.16 -5.05 25.82
N LYS A 68 -2.01 -4.57 26.32
CA LYS A 68 -1.93 -3.32 27.11
C LYS A 68 -2.05 -2.08 26.23
N PHE A 69 -1.89 -2.21 24.92
CA PHE A 69 -1.96 -1.10 23.96
C PHE A 69 -3.41 -0.84 23.57
N LYS A 70 -3.93 0.33 23.91
CA LYS A 70 -5.23 0.81 23.45
C LYS A 70 -5.04 1.51 22.10
N ASN A 71 -5.53 0.90 21.02
CA ASN A 71 -5.56 1.53 19.71
C ASN A 71 -6.92 2.23 19.52
N THR A 72 -6.92 3.47 19.06
CA THR A 72 -8.14 4.19 18.73
C THR A 72 -8.85 3.49 17.56
N ASN A 73 -10.17 3.32 17.69
CA ASN A 73 -11.00 2.70 16.66
C ASN A 73 -10.68 3.31 15.28
N PRO A 74 -10.28 2.48 14.28
CA PRO A 74 -9.86 2.98 12.97
C PRO A 74 -10.97 3.77 12.26
N ARG A 75 -12.25 3.48 12.54
CA ARG A 75 -13.37 4.24 11.98
C ARG A 75 -13.45 5.65 12.56
N LEU A 76 -13.19 5.82 13.86
CA LEU A 76 -13.13 7.13 14.50
C LEU A 76 -11.97 7.95 13.95
N ARG A 77 -10.78 7.34 13.85
CA ARG A 77 -9.60 8.01 13.27
C ARG A 77 -9.85 8.50 11.84
N LEU A 78 -10.59 7.74 11.04
CA LEU A 78 -10.96 8.15 9.68
C LEU A 78 -11.89 9.36 9.69
N LEU A 79 -12.94 9.35 10.52
CA LEU A 79 -13.90 10.45 10.58
C LEU A 79 -13.28 11.73 11.13
N ASP A 80 -12.43 11.64 12.15
CA ASP A 80 -11.67 12.79 12.67
C ASP A 80 -10.82 13.43 11.56
N GLU A 81 -10.15 12.60 10.76
CA GLU A 81 -9.38 13.07 9.61
C GLU A 81 -10.27 13.70 8.54
N TYR A 82 -11.45 13.15 8.28
CA TYR A 82 -12.40 13.73 7.33
C TYR A 82 -12.94 15.08 7.80
N TYR A 83 -13.28 15.20 9.09
CA TYR A 83 -13.68 16.48 9.67
C TYR A 83 -12.54 17.50 9.57
N ARG A 84 -11.28 17.10 9.85
CA ARG A 84 -10.12 17.97 9.64
C ARG A 84 -10.00 18.45 8.20
N LEU A 85 -10.12 17.56 7.21
CA LEU A 85 -10.06 17.89 5.78
C LEU A 85 -11.21 18.80 5.32
N LEU A 86 -12.36 18.74 5.99
CA LEU A 86 -13.50 19.61 5.72
C LEU A 86 -13.42 20.96 6.44
N GLY A 87 -12.38 21.22 7.25
CA GLY A 87 -12.27 22.43 8.07
C GLY A 87 -13.19 22.41 9.30
N ARG A 88 -13.56 21.21 9.77
CA ARG A 88 -14.46 20.94 10.91
C ARG A 88 -13.72 20.29 12.08
N SER A 89 -12.46 20.69 12.32
CA SER A 89 -11.60 20.09 13.36
C SER A 89 -12.15 20.21 14.79
N SER A 90 -13.14 21.08 15.03
CA SER A 90 -13.85 21.15 16.32
C SER A 90 -14.77 19.95 16.58
N ILE A 91 -15.17 19.22 15.53
CA ILE A 91 -16.01 18.02 15.63
C ILE A 91 -15.11 16.82 15.84
N ARG A 92 -15.43 16.03 16.87
CA ARG A 92 -14.77 14.74 17.15
C ARG A 92 -15.73 13.60 16.85
N ALA A 93 -15.22 12.55 16.21
CA ALA A 93 -15.96 11.34 15.97
C ALA A 93 -16.24 10.60 17.28
N SER A 94 -17.43 10.03 17.40
CA SER A 94 -17.84 9.15 18.49
C SER A 94 -18.43 7.86 17.93
N ASN A 95 -18.52 6.82 18.77
CA ASN A 95 -19.14 5.56 18.34
C ASN A 95 -20.64 5.76 18.03
N SER A 96 -21.35 6.62 18.78
CA SER A 96 -22.77 6.91 18.52
C SER A 96 -23.01 7.46 17.12
N ILE A 97 -22.16 8.38 16.64
CA ILE A 97 -22.26 8.93 15.28
C ILE A 97 -22.10 7.81 14.22
N ILE A 98 -21.25 6.82 14.48
CA ILE A 98 -21.06 5.69 13.55
C ILE A 98 -22.27 4.76 13.58
N GLU A 99 -22.78 4.43 14.77
CA GLU A 99 -23.90 3.50 14.98
C GLU A 99 -25.20 4.06 14.39
N GLU A 100 -25.43 5.37 14.52
CA GLU A 100 -26.59 6.07 13.95
C GLU A 100 -26.42 6.42 12.46
N GLU A 101 -25.28 6.06 11.85
CA GLU A 101 -24.87 6.45 10.49
C GLU A 101 -24.97 7.98 10.23
N SER A 102 -24.86 8.80 11.27
CA SER A 102 -25.09 10.25 11.26
C SER A 102 -23.81 11.07 11.00
N PHE A 103 -22.75 10.44 10.49
CA PHE A 103 -21.45 11.07 10.21
C PHE A 103 -21.40 11.89 8.91
N SER A 104 -22.52 12.12 8.24
CA SER A 104 -22.55 12.99 7.06
C SER A 104 -22.14 14.43 7.42
N SER A 105 -21.22 15.00 6.65
CA SER A 105 -20.75 16.37 6.85
C SER A 105 -20.26 16.94 5.53
N SER A 106 -20.22 18.27 5.39
CA SER A 106 -19.77 18.92 4.16
C SER A 106 -19.17 20.30 4.41
N ASN A 107 -18.41 20.77 3.40
CA ASN A 107 -17.96 22.16 3.30
C ASN A 107 -18.49 22.79 1.99
N LYS A 108 -17.79 23.76 1.41
CA LYS A 108 -18.18 24.41 0.15
C LYS A 108 -18.07 23.47 -1.07
N TRP A 109 -17.11 22.53 -1.05
CA TRP A 109 -16.73 21.72 -2.22
C TRP A 109 -16.98 20.23 -2.06
N TRP A 110 -16.85 19.72 -0.82
CA TRP A 110 -16.77 18.29 -0.52
C TRP A 110 -17.81 17.88 0.51
N ARG A 111 -18.25 16.62 0.44
CA ARG A 111 -19.11 15.98 1.44
C ARG A 111 -18.62 14.58 1.79
N ILE A 112 -18.95 14.13 3.00
CA ILE A 112 -18.84 12.73 3.42
C ILE A 112 -20.11 12.00 2.97
N SER A 113 -19.94 10.95 2.17
CA SER A 113 -20.99 10.01 1.78
C SER A 113 -20.99 8.79 2.69
N THR A 114 -22.19 8.34 3.06
CA THR A 114 -22.47 7.12 3.84
C THR A 114 -22.74 5.92 2.93
N VAL A 115 -22.69 6.07 1.59
CA VAL A 115 -23.06 5.06 0.59
C VAL A 115 -22.36 3.71 0.78
N ASN A 116 -21.16 3.70 1.40
CA ASN A 116 -20.37 2.50 1.66
C ASN A 116 -20.37 2.09 3.14
N SER A 117 -21.29 2.57 3.98
CA SER A 117 -21.31 2.34 5.43
C SER A 117 -21.27 0.85 5.78
N ARG A 118 -21.93 0.03 4.96
CA ARG A 118 -22.00 -1.44 5.06
C ARG A 118 -21.03 -2.19 4.16
N TYR A 119 -20.09 -1.50 3.52
CA TYR A 119 -19.08 -2.06 2.60
C TYR A 119 -19.66 -2.79 1.38
N THR A 120 -20.95 -2.60 1.08
CA THR A 120 -21.65 -3.32 0.00
C THR A 120 -21.28 -2.82 -1.39
N MET A 121 -21.13 -1.49 -1.55
CA MET A 121 -20.75 -0.89 -2.83
C MET A 121 -19.29 -1.20 -3.19
N CYS A 122 -18.37 -1.05 -2.23
CA CYS A 122 -16.96 -1.38 -2.43
C CYS A 122 -16.36 -1.97 -1.13
N PRO A 123 -16.25 -3.31 -1.01
CA PRO A 123 -15.74 -3.99 0.18
C PRO A 123 -14.31 -3.63 0.58
N THR A 124 -13.55 -3.10 -0.38
CA THR A 124 -12.12 -2.78 -0.21
C THR A 124 -11.86 -1.29 0.02
N TYR A 125 -12.93 -0.47 0.09
CA TYR A 125 -12.89 0.94 0.47
C TYR A 125 -13.30 1.12 1.93
N PRO A 126 -12.97 2.27 2.55
CA PRO A 126 -13.49 2.60 3.87
C PRO A 126 -15.01 2.79 3.85
N PHE A 127 -15.62 2.73 5.04
CA PHE A 127 -17.07 2.83 5.20
C PHE A 127 -17.65 4.21 4.85
N ALA A 128 -16.85 5.27 5.02
CA ALA A 128 -17.20 6.64 4.68
C ALA A 128 -16.29 7.11 3.53
N LEU A 129 -16.82 7.93 2.62
CA LEU A 129 -16.08 8.42 1.45
C LEU A 129 -16.22 9.94 1.30
N ILE A 130 -15.12 10.66 1.08
CA ILE A 130 -15.17 12.07 0.69
C ILE A 130 -15.31 12.18 -0.83
N VAL A 131 -16.32 12.92 -1.27
CA VAL A 131 -16.72 13.13 -2.67
C VAL A 131 -17.08 14.60 -2.92
N PRO A 132 -17.19 15.04 -4.20
CA PRO A 132 -17.78 16.33 -4.54
C PRO A 132 -19.17 16.53 -3.92
N LYS A 133 -19.42 17.70 -3.34
CA LYS A 133 -20.65 18.04 -2.60
C LYS A 133 -21.92 17.80 -3.40
N TYR A 134 -21.88 18.10 -4.70
CA TYR A 134 -23.06 18.08 -5.58
C TYR A 134 -23.31 16.74 -6.25
N ILE A 135 -22.40 15.76 -6.10
CA ILE A 135 -22.64 14.40 -6.59
C ILE A 135 -23.51 13.69 -5.56
N SER A 136 -24.60 13.08 -6.01
CA SER A 136 -25.53 12.27 -5.21
C SER A 136 -24.97 10.86 -4.92
N ASP A 137 -25.52 10.17 -3.93
CA ASP A 137 -25.13 8.78 -3.64
C ASP A 137 -25.52 7.82 -4.78
N GLU A 138 -26.53 8.15 -5.58
CA GLU A 138 -26.91 7.37 -6.75
C GLU A 138 -25.88 7.49 -7.89
N GLU A 139 -25.43 8.72 -8.18
CA GLU A 139 -24.34 8.94 -9.14
C GLU A 139 -23.03 8.28 -8.68
N ILE A 140 -22.77 8.20 -7.38
CA ILE A 140 -21.62 7.44 -6.83
C ILE A 140 -21.74 5.95 -7.16
N ARG A 141 -22.91 5.34 -6.93
CA ARG A 141 -23.14 3.92 -7.25
C ARG A 141 -22.94 3.66 -8.73
N GLN A 142 -23.49 4.52 -9.59
CA GLN A 142 -23.31 4.42 -11.04
C GLN A 142 -21.84 4.60 -11.44
N ALA A 143 -21.15 5.63 -10.94
CA ALA A 143 -19.73 5.85 -11.26
C ALA A 143 -18.83 4.71 -10.78
N SER A 144 -19.20 4.03 -9.69
CA SER A 144 -18.45 2.89 -9.18
C SER A 144 -18.42 1.73 -10.16
N SER A 145 -19.50 1.46 -10.91
CA SER A 145 -19.56 0.33 -11.84
C SER A 145 -18.57 0.45 -13.01
N PHE A 146 -18.11 1.67 -13.33
CA PHE A 146 -17.11 1.93 -14.38
C PHE A 146 -15.65 1.79 -13.92
N ARG A 147 -15.43 1.45 -12.64
CA ARG A 147 -14.10 1.37 -12.03
C ARG A 147 -13.87 -0.04 -11.52
N ALA A 148 -12.68 -0.59 -11.78
CA ALA A 148 -12.34 -1.94 -11.35
C ALA A 148 -12.57 -2.13 -9.83
N ARG A 149 -13.33 -3.17 -9.46
CA ARG A 149 -13.74 -3.44 -8.06
C ARG A 149 -14.53 -2.31 -7.39
N CYS A 150 -15.23 -1.50 -8.18
CA CYS A 150 -16.05 -0.39 -7.70
C CYS A 150 -15.26 0.70 -6.93
N ARG A 151 -13.94 0.80 -7.18
CA ARG A 151 -13.04 1.76 -6.51
C ARG A 151 -13.02 3.10 -7.25
N LEU A 152 -14.15 3.80 -7.21
CA LEU A 152 -14.33 5.11 -7.83
C LEU A 152 -13.37 6.17 -7.27
N PRO A 153 -13.13 7.28 -8.00
CA PRO A 153 -12.38 8.42 -7.47
C PRO A 153 -12.95 8.95 -6.16
N VAL A 154 -12.16 8.86 -5.09
CA VAL A 154 -12.47 9.43 -3.77
C VAL A 154 -11.30 10.24 -3.25
N ILE A 155 -11.62 11.29 -2.51
CA ILE A 155 -10.62 12.25 -2.01
C ILE A 155 -9.84 11.61 -0.86
N SER A 156 -8.51 11.75 -0.93
CA SER A 156 -7.58 11.32 0.14
C SER A 156 -6.96 12.51 0.86
N TRP A 157 -6.83 13.66 0.20
CA TRP A 157 -6.31 14.89 0.78
C TRP A 157 -6.85 16.12 0.04
N CYS A 158 -6.98 17.24 0.75
CA CYS A 158 -7.44 18.54 0.23
C CYS A 158 -6.49 19.67 0.66
N HIS A 159 -6.17 20.56 -0.26
CA HIS A 159 -5.44 21.79 0.03
C HIS A 159 -6.38 22.77 0.76
N PRO A 160 -6.02 23.25 1.96
CA PRO A 160 -6.92 24.05 2.77
C PRO A 160 -7.30 25.39 2.11
N GLU A 161 -6.36 26.02 1.40
CA GLU A 161 -6.58 27.33 0.78
C GLU A 161 -7.19 27.24 -0.63
N THR A 162 -6.59 26.44 -1.52
CA THR A 162 -6.96 26.40 -2.94
C THR A 162 -8.12 25.44 -3.24
N GLY A 163 -8.38 24.49 -2.33
CA GLY A 163 -9.33 23.41 -2.52
C GLY A 163 -8.87 22.34 -3.52
N ALA A 164 -7.63 22.40 -4.02
CA ALA A 164 -7.06 21.34 -4.85
C ALA A 164 -7.00 20.00 -4.09
N VAL A 165 -7.21 18.88 -4.77
CA VAL A 165 -7.30 17.56 -4.11
C VAL A 165 -6.33 16.54 -4.67
N VAL A 166 -5.94 15.62 -3.81
CA VAL A 166 -5.41 14.30 -4.23
C VAL A 166 -6.54 13.29 -4.06
N ALA A 167 -7.02 12.77 -5.17
CA ALA A 167 -8.00 11.69 -5.22
C ALA A 167 -7.31 10.37 -5.57
N ARG A 168 -7.87 9.26 -5.12
CA ARG A 168 -7.41 7.91 -5.47
C ARG A 168 -8.53 7.08 -6.07
N SER A 169 -8.20 6.19 -6.99
CA SER A 169 -9.14 5.22 -7.60
C SER A 169 -8.42 3.97 -8.09
N SER A 170 -9.16 2.98 -8.56
CA SER A 170 -8.62 1.95 -9.47
C SER A 170 -8.61 2.44 -10.91
N GLN A 171 -7.94 1.69 -11.79
CA GLN A 171 -8.10 1.87 -13.24
C GLN A 171 -9.59 1.85 -13.66
N PRO A 172 -9.97 2.61 -14.70
CA PRO A 172 -11.28 2.52 -15.29
C PRO A 172 -11.43 1.22 -16.10
N LEU A 173 -12.66 0.72 -16.25
CA LEU A 173 -12.99 -0.46 -17.06
C LEU A 173 -13.10 -0.15 -18.56
N VAL A 174 -13.13 1.14 -18.92
CA VAL A 174 -13.12 1.65 -20.29
C VAL A 174 -12.32 2.95 -20.34
N GLY A 175 -11.77 3.33 -21.49
CA GLY A 175 -11.13 4.63 -21.66
C GLY A 175 -12.17 5.76 -21.50
N LEU A 176 -12.06 6.57 -20.45
CA LEU A 176 -12.93 7.74 -20.26
C LEU A 176 -12.40 8.94 -21.06
N VAL A 177 -13.30 9.62 -21.77
CA VAL A 177 -13.10 11.00 -22.25
C VAL A 177 -13.78 11.91 -21.24
N VAL A 178 -13.00 12.68 -20.49
CA VAL A 178 -13.53 13.63 -19.52
C VAL A 178 -13.28 15.04 -20.03
N ASN A 179 -14.35 15.82 -20.22
CA ASN A 179 -14.25 17.24 -20.56
C ASN A 179 -14.39 18.05 -19.25
N MET A 180 -13.27 18.54 -18.71
CA MET A 180 -13.23 19.25 -17.42
C MET A 180 -12.93 20.74 -17.62
N ARG A 181 -13.72 21.60 -16.97
CA ARG A 181 -13.54 23.08 -16.98
C ARG A 181 -12.32 23.57 -16.15
N ARG A 182 -11.70 22.70 -15.34
CA ARG A 182 -10.47 22.97 -14.56
C ARG A 182 -9.42 21.90 -14.85
N LYS A 183 -8.13 22.27 -14.78
CA LYS A 183 -7.01 21.34 -14.96
C LYS A 183 -7.11 20.19 -13.94
N LEU A 184 -7.38 19.00 -14.43
CA LEU A 184 -7.33 17.74 -13.68
C LEU A 184 -6.16 16.93 -14.22
N TYR A 185 -5.19 16.63 -13.37
CA TYR A 185 -4.12 15.72 -13.72
C TYR A 185 -4.50 14.30 -13.32
N ILE A 186 -4.18 13.34 -14.20
CA ILE A 186 -4.39 11.92 -13.93
C ILE A 186 -3.03 11.25 -13.90
N ALA A 187 -2.68 10.67 -12.76
CA ALA A 187 -1.43 9.96 -12.54
C ALA A 187 -1.70 8.45 -12.52
N ASP A 188 -1.37 7.79 -13.64
CA ASP A 188 -1.33 6.33 -13.71
C ASP A 188 0.03 5.85 -13.22
N ALA A 189 0.07 5.14 -12.10
CA ALA A 189 1.31 4.64 -11.51
C ALA A 189 1.95 3.49 -12.32
N ARG A 190 1.30 2.99 -13.37
CA ARG A 190 1.82 1.90 -14.20
C ARG A 190 2.80 2.42 -15.24
N PRO A 191 3.84 1.63 -15.59
CA PRO A 191 4.58 1.86 -16.83
C PRO A 191 3.63 1.84 -18.04
N ARG A 192 3.87 2.70 -19.04
CA ARG A 192 3.00 2.85 -20.23
C ARG A 192 2.71 1.52 -20.94
N LYS A 193 3.71 0.65 -21.08
CA LYS A 193 3.54 -0.69 -21.68
C LYS A 193 2.51 -1.53 -20.90
N ASN A 194 2.56 -1.47 -19.57
CA ASN A 194 1.63 -2.19 -18.71
C ASN A 194 0.22 -1.60 -18.80
N ALA A 195 0.09 -0.27 -18.89
CA ALA A 195 -1.19 0.39 -19.09
C ALA A 195 -1.84 -0.03 -20.42
N LEU A 196 -1.08 -0.02 -21.52
CA LEU A 196 -1.53 -0.47 -22.85
C LEU A 196 -1.95 -1.95 -22.85
N ALA A 197 -1.15 -2.83 -22.24
CA ALA A 197 -1.49 -4.24 -22.10
C ALA A 197 -2.79 -4.45 -21.31
N ASN A 198 -3.04 -3.62 -20.29
CA ASN A 198 -4.29 -3.68 -19.52
C ASN A 198 -5.50 -3.21 -20.34
N SER A 199 -5.32 -2.25 -21.25
CA SER A 199 -6.39 -1.84 -22.17
C SER A 199 -6.84 -2.98 -23.08
N ALA A 200 -5.93 -3.86 -23.49
CA ALA A 200 -6.25 -5.01 -24.35
C ALA A 200 -7.07 -6.11 -23.65
N ILE A 201 -7.11 -6.13 -22.30
CA ILE A 201 -7.83 -7.14 -21.51
C ILE A 201 -9.05 -6.57 -20.77
N GLY A 202 -9.63 -5.48 -21.28
CA GLY A 202 -10.84 -4.85 -20.73
C GLY A 202 -10.59 -3.91 -19.53
N GLY A 203 -9.33 -3.52 -19.29
CA GLY A 203 -9.00 -2.35 -18.47
C GLY A 203 -8.84 -1.10 -19.33
N GLY A 204 -8.28 -0.03 -18.76
CA GLY A 204 -7.92 1.14 -19.54
C GLY A 204 -6.97 2.09 -18.82
N SER A 205 -6.56 3.13 -19.54
CA SER A 205 -6.07 4.40 -19.03
C SER A 205 -6.95 5.50 -19.67
N GLU A 206 -7.20 6.62 -18.99
CA GLU A 206 -7.92 7.74 -19.62
C GLU A 206 -7.19 8.22 -20.92
N SER A 207 -7.92 8.68 -21.94
CA SER A 207 -7.40 8.93 -23.31
C SER A 207 -6.51 10.19 -23.42
N SER A 208 -5.61 10.19 -24.43
CA SER A 208 -4.50 11.13 -24.60
C SER A 208 -4.73 12.41 -25.39
N SER A 209 -5.93 12.64 -25.94
CA SER A 209 -6.32 13.98 -26.42
C SER A 209 -6.36 15.04 -25.30
N ASN A 210 -6.20 14.61 -24.04
CA ASN A 210 -6.12 15.43 -22.83
C ASN A 210 -4.75 15.41 -22.11
N TYR A 211 -3.68 14.84 -22.70
CA TYR A 211 -2.33 14.92 -22.13
C TYR A 211 -1.50 16.00 -22.82
N PHE A 212 -1.47 17.20 -22.24
CA PHE A 212 -0.41 18.15 -22.56
C PHE A 212 0.89 17.58 -21.97
N GLN A 213 1.76 17.11 -22.87
CA GLN A 213 3.14 16.71 -22.64
C GLN A 213 3.37 15.92 -21.33
N SER A 214 3.39 14.59 -21.43
CA SER A 214 4.52 13.89 -20.81
C SER A 214 5.75 14.36 -21.59
N GLU A 215 6.30 15.51 -21.20
CA GLU A 215 7.61 15.90 -21.68
C GLU A 215 8.56 14.74 -21.41
N ARG A 216 9.33 14.43 -22.43
CA ARG A 216 10.33 13.37 -22.42
C ARG A 216 11.15 13.51 -21.14
N ASN A 217 11.11 12.51 -20.28
CA ASN A 217 12.32 12.03 -19.63
C ASN A 217 12.57 10.59 -20.09
N GLY A 218 12.52 10.39 -21.41
CA GLY A 218 13.44 9.45 -22.03
C GLY A 218 14.81 10.11 -22.02
N GLY A 219 15.73 9.60 -21.20
CA GLY A 219 17.16 9.87 -21.36
C GLY A 219 17.78 10.96 -20.49
N TRP A 220 17.39 11.12 -19.23
CA TRP A 220 18.29 11.72 -18.23
C TRP A 220 18.34 10.80 -17.01
N THR A 221 19.45 10.09 -16.89
CA THR A 221 19.93 9.53 -15.63
C THR A 221 19.98 10.67 -14.61
N TRP A 222 18.99 10.72 -13.71
CA TRP A 222 19.07 11.56 -12.52
C TRP A 222 20.14 10.94 -11.61
N GLY A 223 21.40 11.31 -11.86
CA GLY A 223 22.58 10.73 -11.21
C GLY A 223 23.76 10.58 -12.15
N GLY A 224 24.17 11.64 -12.86
CA GLY A 224 25.48 11.73 -13.49
C GLY A 224 26.59 11.95 -12.46
N GLY A 225 26.70 11.04 -11.49
CA GLY A 225 27.86 10.94 -10.61
C GLY A 225 28.74 9.82 -11.12
N ASN A 226 29.94 10.15 -11.61
CA ASN A 226 30.96 9.16 -11.93
C ASN A 226 31.43 8.54 -10.61
N LEU A 227 30.84 7.40 -10.21
CA LEU A 227 31.27 6.67 -9.03
C LEU A 227 32.36 5.67 -9.45
N SER A 228 33.50 6.20 -9.89
CA SER A 228 34.70 5.40 -10.17
C SER A 228 35.32 4.95 -8.86
N SER A 229 34.76 3.88 -8.30
CA SER A 229 35.32 2.86 -7.40
C SER A 229 34.18 2.35 -6.50
N MET A 230 33.42 1.37 -6.99
CA MET A 230 32.33 0.77 -6.23
C MET A 230 32.77 -0.59 -5.71
N SER A 231 32.62 -0.81 -4.41
CA SER A 231 32.72 -2.15 -3.83
C SER A 231 31.64 -3.05 -4.42
N ALA A 232 31.92 -4.37 -4.53
CA ALA A 232 30.99 -5.36 -5.08
C ALA A 232 29.57 -5.30 -4.46
N SER A 233 29.46 -4.85 -3.21
CA SER A 233 28.21 -4.63 -2.50
C SER A 233 27.30 -3.59 -3.16
N VAL A 234 27.87 -2.53 -3.75
CA VAL A 234 27.07 -1.46 -4.37
C VAL A 234 26.66 -1.83 -5.80
N SER A 235 27.53 -2.51 -6.55
CA SER A 235 27.19 -3.05 -7.89
C SER A 235 26.07 -4.09 -7.82
N ASN A 236 26.07 -4.94 -6.78
CA ASN A 236 24.99 -5.91 -6.56
C ASN A 236 23.66 -5.23 -6.17
N LEU A 237 23.71 -4.13 -5.42
CA LEU A 237 22.51 -3.36 -5.09
C LEU A 237 21.94 -2.65 -6.32
N GLU A 238 22.80 -2.08 -7.17
CA GLU A 238 22.41 -1.51 -8.45
C GLU A 238 21.78 -2.55 -9.38
N GLY A 239 22.37 -3.74 -9.47
CA GLY A 239 21.84 -4.87 -10.24
C GLY A 239 20.45 -5.34 -9.77
N SER A 240 20.08 -5.12 -8.51
CA SER A 240 18.74 -5.47 -7.99
C SER A 240 17.63 -4.54 -8.50
N GLY A 241 17.96 -3.33 -8.95
CA GLY A 241 16.99 -2.29 -9.33
C GLY A 241 16.18 -1.71 -8.17
N TRP A 242 16.45 -2.09 -6.91
CA TRP A 242 15.69 -1.63 -5.75
C TRP A 242 15.70 -0.10 -5.60
N LEU A 243 16.88 0.52 -5.68
CA LEU A 243 17.02 1.98 -5.56
C LEU A 243 16.33 2.71 -6.72
N ILE A 244 16.37 2.14 -7.94
CA ILE A 244 15.67 2.68 -9.11
C ILE A 244 14.16 2.69 -8.88
N HIS A 245 13.61 1.63 -8.28
CA HIS A 245 12.20 1.57 -7.92
C HIS A 245 11.84 2.62 -6.86
N VAL A 246 12.64 2.74 -5.80
CA VAL A 246 12.45 3.76 -4.74
C VAL A 246 12.49 5.17 -5.34
N GLN A 247 13.48 5.46 -6.18
CA GLN A 247 13.59 6.75 -6.87
C GLN A 247 12.35 7.04 -7.73
N SER A 248 11.84 6.05 -8.46
CA SER A 248 10.65 6.21 -9.30
C SER A 248 9.40 6.54 -8.47
N VAL A 249 9.22 5.88 -7.32
CA VAL A 249 8.10 6.17 -6.40
C VAL A 249 8.21 7.57 -5.81
N LEU A 250 9.41 7.98 -5.38
CA LEU A 250 9.64 9.32 -4.82
C LEU A 250 9.46 10.41 -5.88
N ALA A 251 9.98 10.21 -7.08
CA ALA A 251 9.83 11.17 -8.19
C ALA A 251 8.35 11.36 -8.57
N GLY A 252 7.57 10.26 -8.68
CA GLY A 252 6.14 10.34 -8.93
C GLY A 252 5.38 11.06 -7.81
N SER A 253 5.76 10.80 -6.55
CA SER A 253 5.16 11.47 -5.39
C SER A 253 5.46 12.97 -5.37
N ALA A 254 6.70 13.37 -5.65
CA ALA A 254 7.11 14.77 -5.76
C ALA A 254 6.37 15.49 -6.90
N TRP A 255 6.19 14.81 -8.04
CA TRP A 255 5.42 15.35 -9.16
C TRP A 255 3.96 15.62 -8.77
N ILE A 256 3.29 14.67 -8.10
CA ILE A 256 1.91 14.85 -7.60
C ILE A 256 1.84 16.04 -6.65
N ALA A 257 2.77 16.11 -5.68
CA ALA A 257 2.81 17.18 -4.69
C ALA A 257 2.99 18.56 -5.35
N ALA A 258 3.87 18.68 -6.34
CA ALA A 258 4.11 19.94 -7.05
C ALA A 258 2.86 20.46 -7.76
N ARG A 259 2.08 19.58 -8.43
CA ARG A 259 0.83 19.99 -9.11
C ARG A 259 -0.24 20.50 -8.15
N VAL A 260 -0.32 19.89 -6.97
CA VAL A 260 -1.29 20.30 -5.95
C VAL A 260 -0.86 21.59 -5.26
N ALA A 261 0.40 21.70 -4.85
CA ALA A 261 0.89 22.81 -4.05
C ALA A 261 1.22 24.07 -4.87
N LEU A 262 1.84 23.92 -6.04
CA LEU A 262 2.32 25.05 -6.84
C LEU A 262 1.32 25.48 -7.91
N GLU A 263 0.61 24.52 -8.53
CA GLU A 263 -0.32 24.81 -9.62
C GLU A 263 -1.78 24.89 -9.17
N SER A 264 -2.06 24.63 -7.88
CA SER A 264 -3.43 24.54 -7.36
C SER A 264 -4.31 23.56 -8.14
N ALA A 265 -3.72 22.52 -8.73
CA ALA A 265 -4.40 21.57 -9.59
C ALA A 265 -4.77 20.30 -8.81
N SER A 266 -5.91 19.72 -9.14
CA SER A 266 -6.32 18.44 -8.56
C SER A 266 -5.67 17.28 -9.31
N VAL A 267 -5.30 16.23 -8.58
CA VAL A 267 -4.65 15.04 -9.12
C VAL A 267 -5.44 13.80 -8.76
N LEU A 268 -5.82 13.00 -9.76
CA LEU A 268 -6.37 11.66 -9.58
C LEU A 268 -5.25 10.63 -9.75
N VAL A 269 -4.93 9.91 -8.68
CA VAL A 269 -3.95 8.83 -8.69
C VAL A 269 -4.67 7.49 -8.84
N HIS A 270 -4.22 6.66 -9.78
CA HIS A 270 -4.72 5.30 -9.91
C HIS A 270 -3.63 4.32 -10.34
N CYS A 271 -3.93 3.04 -10.17
CA CYS A 271 -3.10 1.94 -10.63
C CYS A 271 -3.97 0.74 -10.98
N ARG A 272 -3.33 -0.33 -11.50
CA ARG A 272 -4.00 -1.62 -11.65
C ARG A 272 -4.13 -2.29 -10.29
N PHE A 273 -5.31 -2.84 -10.06
CA PHE A 273 -5.50 -3.85 -9.04
C PHE A 273 -5.31 -5.22 -9.69
N PHE A 274 -4.33 -6.01 -9.24
CA PHE A 274 -4.22 -7.40 -9.67
C PHE A 274 -5.43 -8.18 -9.13
N SER A 275 -6.12 -8.90 -10.01
CA SER A 275 -6.99 -9.99 -9.58
C SER A 275 -6.08 -11.19 -9.35
N ALA A 276 -5.76 -11.46 -8.09
CA ALA A 276 -5.40 -12.83 -7.74
C ALA A 276 -6.71 -13.61 -7.88
N HIS A 277 -6.80 -14.39 -8.96
CA HIS A 277 -7.74 -15.51 -9.01
C HIS A 277 -7.29 -16.56 -8.01
#